data_AF-A0A948EHF9-F1
#
_entry.id   AF-A0A948EHF9-F1
#
_cell.length_a   1.000
_cell.length_b   1.000
_cell.length_c   1.000
_cell.angle_alpha   90.00
_cell.angle_beta   90.00
_cell.angle_gamma   90.00
#
_symmetry.space_group_name_H-M   'P 1'
#
loop_
_entity.id
_entity.type
_entity.pdbx_description
1 polymer ?
#
loop_
_entity_poly.entity_id
_entity_poly.type
_entity_poly.pdbx_seq_one_letter_code
_entity_poly.pdbx_strand_id
1 'polypeptide(L)'
;MECKEIKNKLQELTDNSLENQEVTAIKTHLRSCRSCTADYRLLNLVAESVKALPLPQISTEFNANIFNALGLEYTVSRLSPVIKWTTGAVVSLSSLWLVIFGLGLTFGLNKLDPFKIFSLAKGFMKALPNLQVIVVKAGLRLADMIDLLGQVAATLLKGSNLPVQLAIASIAAFAIIAVASKRIYINSKI
;
A
#
# COMPACT_ATOMS: atom_id res chain seq x y z
N MET A 1 8.04 19.43 45.07
CA MET A 1 9.35 19.10 44.49
C MET A 1 10.33 20.17 44.89
N GLU A 2 11.48 19.77 45.41
CA GLU A 2 12.55 20.69 45.79
C GLU A 2 13.36 21.11 44.57
N CYS A 3 14.01 22.28 44.61
CA CYS A 3 14.82 22.79 43.51
C CYS A 3 15.89 21.79 43.06
N LYS A 4 16.48 21.04 44.00
CA LYS A 4 17.50 20.03 43.70
C LYS A 4 16.98 18.90 42.81
N GLU A 5 15.77 18.43 43.09
CA GLU A 5 15.12 17.38 42.31
C GLU A 5 14.74 17.88 40.91
N ILE A 6 14.21 19.11 40.83
CA ILE A 6 13.87 19.74 39.55
C ILE A 6 15.10 19.88 38.66
N LYS A 7 16.23 20.35 39.20
CA LYS A 7 17.48 20.52 38.43
C LYS A 7 17.95 19.23 37.76
N ASN A 8 17.81 18.09 38.44
CA ASN A 8 18.17 16.79 37.86
C ASN A 8 17.24 16.40 36.70
N LYS A 9 15.94 16.77 36.78
CA LYS A 9 14.93 16.44 35.76
C LYS A 9 14.82 17.45 34.62
N LEU A 10 15.55 18.58 34.66
CA LEU A 10 15.49 19.58 33.58
C LEU A 10 16.00 19.03 32.24
N GLN A 11 17.02 18.16 32.26
CA GLN A 11 17.54 17.51 31.04
C GLN A 11 16.49 16.59 30.41
N GLU A 12 15.89 15.73 31.23
CA GLU A 12 14.80 14.83 30.82
C GLU A 12 13.59 15.60 30.26
N LEU A 13 13.31 16.79 30.82
CA LEU A 13 12.28 17.69 30.28
C LEU A 13 12.66 18.23 28.89
N THR A 14 13.91 18.60 28.65
CA THR A 14 14.40 19.08 27.35
C THR A 14 14.38 17.98 26.29
N ASP A 15 14.63 16.73 26.68
CA ASP A 15 14.63 15.56 25.79
C ASP A 15 13.22 14.96 25.56
N ASN A 16 12.19 15.49 26.24
CA ASN A 16 10.81 14.97 26.23
C ASN A 16 10.68 13.52 26.73
N SER A 17 11.50 13.11 27.70
CA SER A 17 11.49 11.74 28.25
C SER A 17 10.66 11.57 29.53
N LEU A 18 10.05 12.64 30.04
CA LEU A 18 9.28 12.63 31.28
C LEU A 18 7.80 12.27 31.08
N GLU A 19 7.17 11.74 32.13
CA GLU A 19 5.72 11.51 32.14
C GLU A 19 4.92 12.83 32.21
N ASN A 20 3.69 12.83 31.67
CA ASN A 20 2.85 14.03 31.62
C ASN A 20 2.58 14.67 33.01
N GLN A 21 2.50 13.86 34.06
CA GLN A 21 2.30 14.34 35.43
C GLN A 21 3.52 15.12 35.93
N GLU A 22 4.73 14.59 35.68
CA GLU A 22 6.00 15.21 36.07
C GLU A 22 6.25 16.49 35.29
N VAL A 23 5.95 16.49 33.98
CA VAL A 23 6.03 17.68 33.13
C VAL A 23 5.17 18.81 33.71
N THR A 24 3.96 18.49 34.16
CA THR A 24 3.05 19.48 34.75
C THR A 24 3.58 20.02 36.07
N ALA A 25 4.12 19.14 36.94
CA ALA A 25 4.72 19.53 38.20
C ALA A 25 5.95 20.44 38.01
N ILE A 26 6.85 20.09 37.09
CA ILE A 26 8.05 20.88 36.78
C ILE A 26 7.67 22.23 36.16
N LYS A 27 6.74 22.25 35.19
CA LYS A 27 6.26 23.52 34.59
C LYS A 27 5.63 24.44 35.64
N THR A 28 4.93 23.87 36.63
CA THR A 28 4.37 24.64 37.74
C THR A 28 5.48 25.24 38.61
N HIS A 29 6.55 24.48 38.90
CA HIS A 29 7.71 24.98 39.64
C HIS A 29 8.49 26.07 38.88
N LEU A 30 8.66 25.92 37.56
CA LEU A 30 9.35 26.93 36.73
C LEU A 30 8.59 28.28 36.71
N ARG A 31 7.28 28.28 36.94
CA ARG A 31 6.52 29.55 37.06
C ARG A 31 6.84 30.31 38.34
N SER A 32 7.23 29.62 39.42
CA SER A 32 7.50 30.24 40.73
C SER A 32 8.98 30.42 41.04
N CYS A 33 9.87 29.56 40.54
CA CYS A 33 11.30 29.57 40.87
C CYS A 33 12.15 30.17 39.73
N ARG A 34 12.63 31.42 39.91
CA ARG A 34 13.46 32.11 38.91
C ARG A 34 14.79 31.42 38.61
N SER A 35 15.41 30.79 39.61
CA SER A 35 16.71 30.09 39.43
C SER A 35 16.57 28.89 38.50
N CYS A 36 15.59 28.01 38.75
CA CYS A 36 15.34 26.85 37.89
C CYS A 36 14.94 27.26 36.46
N THR A 37 14.24 28.39 36.32
CA THR A 37 13.86 28.94 35.01
C THR A 37 15.04 29.48 34.22
N ALA A 38 16.02 30.11 34.89
CA ALA A 38 17.25 30.51 34.23
C ALA A 38 18.05 29.29 33.74
N ASP A 39 18.19 28.26 34.59
CA ASP A 39 18.89 27.01 34.24
C ASP A 39 18.21 26.31 33.05
N TYR A 40 16.87 26.20 33.08
CA TYR A 40 16.10 25.61 31.98
C TYR A 40 16.24 26.40 30.68
N ARG A 41 16.24 27.74 30.74
CA ARG A 41 16.42 28.58 29.55
C ARG A 41 17.81 28.37 28.93
N LEU A 42 18.85 28.27 29.74
CA LEU A 42 20.21 27.99 29.27
C LEU A 42 20.30 26.61 28.61
N LEU A 43 19.73 25.57 29.24
CA LEU A 43 19.66 24.23 28.66
C LEU A 43 18.93 24.22 27.32
N ASN A 44 17.79 24.92 27.23
CA ASN A 44 17.02 25.00 26.00
C ASN A 44 17.78 25.71 24.88
N LEU A 45 18.51 26.80 25.19
CA LEU A 45 19.37 27.49 24.21
C LEU A 45 20.48 26.57 23.67
N VAL A 46 21.11 25.77 24.53
CA VAL A 46 22.11 24.78 24.10
C VAL A 46 21.47 23.73 23.20
N ALA A 47 20.31 23.19 23.58
CA ALA A 47 19.60 22.20 22.78
C ALA A 47 19.18 22.75 21.40
N GLU A 48 18.69 24.00 21.35
CA GLU A 48 18.38 24.70 20.10
C GLU A 48 19.63 24.91 19.24
N SER A 49 20.75 25.28 19.84
CA SER A 49 22.03 25.48 19.14
C SER A 49 22.53 24.16 18.53
N VAL A 50 22.41 23.05 19.26
CA VAL A 50 22.76 21.71 18.75
C VAL A 50 21.82 21.31 17.60
N LYS A 51 20.52 21.57 17.72
CA LYS A 51 19.54 21.30 16.65
C LYS A 51 19.76 22.17 15.40
N ALA A 52 20.31 23.36 15.57
CA ALA A 52 20.63 24.27 14.47
C ALA A 52 21.91 23.87 13.70
N LEU A 53 22.68 22.90 14.20
CA LEU A 53 23.84 22.39 13.47
C LEU A 53 23.40 21.79 12.14
N PRO A 54 24.17 22.01 11.05
CA PRO A 54 23.85 21.42 9.76
C PRO A 54 23.85 19.90 9.88
N LEU A 55 22.78 19.27 9.39
CA LEU A 55 22.74 17.82 9.31
C LEU A 55 23.88 17.34 8.40
N PRO A 56 24.65 16.32 8.82
CA PRO A 56 25.70 15.77 7.97
C PRO A 56 25.05 15.24 6.68
N GLN A 57 25.70 15.50 5.54
CA GLN A 57 25.25 14.93 4.28
C GLN A 57 25.44 13.42 4.33
N ILE A 58 24.31 12.69 4.35
CA ILE A 58 24.31 11.24 4.34
C ILE A 58 24.59 10.79 2.90
N SER A 59 25.62 9.95 2.71
CA SER A 59 25.89 9.36 1.39
C SER A 59 24.70 8.54 0.89
N THR A 60 24.49 8.49 -0.42
CA THR A 60 23.42 7.66 -1.03
C THR A 60 23.57 6.17 -0.74
N GLU A 61 24.77 5.74 -0.35
CA GLU A 61 25.13 4.37 -0.02
C GLU A 61 25.05 4.06 1.48
N PHE A 62 24.75 5.03 2.34
CA PHE A 62 24.75 4.85 3.78
C PHE A 62 23.84 3.68 4.22
N ASN A 63 22.63 3.62 3.69
CA ASN A 63 21.70 2.54 3.99
C ASN A 63 22.24 1.19 3.50
N ALA A 64 22.81 1.13 2.30
CA ALA A 64 23.43 -0.10 1.79
C ALA A 64 24.56 -0.57 2.71
N ASN A 65 25.41 0.35 3.16
CA ASN A 65 26.54 0.06 4.05
C ASN A 65 26.08 -0.43 5.43
N ILE A 66 25.03 0.17 6.00
CA ILE A 66 24.43 -0.31 7.27
C ILE A 66 23.86 -1.71 7.11
N PHE A 67 23.09 -1.96 6.05
CA PHE A 67 22.50 -3.27 5.83
C PHE A 67 23.57 -4.35 5.61
N ASN A 68 24.60 -4.05 4.82
CA ASN A 68 25.74 -4.93 4.64
C ASN A 68 26.47 -5.20 5.96
N ALA A 69 26.69 -4.18 6.81
CA ALA A 69 27.31 -4.34 8.12
C ALA A 69 26.46 -5.20 9.08
N LEU A 70 25.14 -5.18 8.93
CA LEU A 70 24.21 -6.03 9.68
C LEU A 70 24.05 -7.44 9.07
N GLY A 71 24.70 -7.74 7.93
CA GLY A 71 24.52 -9.00 7.22
C GLY A 71 23.13 -9.17 6.59
N LEU A 72 22.42 -8.05 6.35
CA LEU A 72 21.11 -8.02 5.74
C LEU A 72 21.22 -7.69 4.24
N GLU A 73 20.45 -8.37 3.41
CA GLU A 73 20.35 -8.01 1.99
C GLU A 73 19.63 -6.68 1.81
N TYR A 74 20.35 -5.68 1.29
CA TYR A 74 19.77 -4.38 0.95
C TYR A 74 19.02 -4.45 -0.39
N THR A 75 17.74 -4.83 -0.33
CA THR A 75 16.85 -4.75 -1.50
C THR A 75 16.21 -3.37 -1.56
N VAL A 76 16.83 -2.44 -2.32
CA VAL A 76 16.10 -1.23 -2.71
C VAL A 76 14.99 -1.69 -3.63
N SER A 77 13.77 -1.75 -3.11
CA SER A 77 12.57 -1.87 -3.92
C SER A 77 12.42 -0.57 -4.73
N ARG A 78 13.28 -0.37 -5.75
CA ARG A 78 13.00 0.55 -6.84
C ARG A 78 11.82 -0.07 -7.56
N LEU A 79 10.61 0.22 -7.10
CA LEU A 79 9.43 0.10 -7.94
C LEU A 79 9.77 0.90 -9.19
N SER A 80 9.97 0.18 -10.30
CA SER A 80 10.31 0.80 -11.55
C SER A 80 9.22 1.83 -11.85
N PRO A 81 9.57 2.97 -12.49
CA PRO A 81 8.57 3.95 -12.87
C PRO A 81 7.40 3.29 -13.60
N VAL A 82 7.66 2.28 -14.44
CA VAL A 82 6.64 1.48 -15.12
C VAL A 82 5.59 0.89 -14.17
N ILE A 83 5.98 0.34 -13.02
CA ILE A 83 5.02 -0.24 -12.05
C ILE A 83 4.13 0.84 -11.42
N LYS A 84 4.65 2.05 -11.22
CA LYS A 84 3.83 3.18 -10.74
C LYS A 84 2.78 3.62 -11.77
N TRP A 85 3.13 3.56 -13.06
CA TRP A 85 2.20 3.91 -14.13
C TRP A 85 1.14 2.83 -14.35
N THR A 86 1.49 1.55 -14.25
CA THR A 86 0.53 0.46 -14.43
C THR A 86 -0.47 0.37 -13.28
N THR A 87 -0.05 0.60 -12.03
CA THR A 87 -0.99 0.63 -10.89
C THR A 87 -1.98 1.80 -11.02
N GLY A 88 -1.51 2.98 -11.45
CA GLY A 88 -2.38 4.12 -11.73
C GLY A 88 -3.41 3.84 -12.83
N ALA A 89 -2.98 3.20 -13.94
CA ALA A 89 -3.86 2.85 -15.05
C ALA A 89 -4.90 1.78 -14.70
N VAL A 90 -4.54 0.78 -13.90
CA VAL A 90 -5.47 -0.28 -13.49
C VAL A 90 -6.55 0.25 -12.55
N VAL A 91 -6.19 1.14 -11.62
CA VAL A 91 -7.16 1.76 -10.70
C VAL A 91 -8.09 2.72 -11.45
N SER A 92 -7.61 3.46 -12.45
CA SER A 92 -8.45 4.34 -13.24
C SER A 92 -9.39 3.59 -14.19
N LEU A 93 -8.93 2.47 -14.78
CA LEU A 93 -9.79 1.65 -15.64
C LEU A 93 -10.91 0.96 -14.84
N SER A 94 -10.61 0.50 -13.62
CA SER A 94 -11.60 -0.19 -12.77
C SER A 94 -12.70 0.75 -12.30
N SER A 95 -12.37 2.00 -11.95
CA SER A 95 -13.37 3.00 -11.57
C SER A 95 -14.28 3.38 -12.74
N LEU A 96 -13.72 3.51 -13.95
CA LEU A 96 -14.50 3.77 -15.17
C LEU A 96 -15.53 2.65 -15.44
N TRP A 97 -15.13 1.39 -15.30
CA TRP A 97 -16.03 0.25 -15.49
C TRP A 97 -17.16 0.22 -14.46
N LEU A 98 -16.89 0.57 -13.20
CA LEU A 98 -17.94 0.66 -12.18
C LEU A 98 -18.96 1.76 -12.48
N VAL A 99 -18.52 2.90 -13.01
CA VAL A 99 -19.42 4.00 -13.42
C VAL A 99 -20.26 3.59 -14.63
N ILE A 100 -19.65 2.99 -15.65
CA ILE A 100 -20.37 2.50 -16.84
C ILE A 100 -21.40 1.44 -16.44
N PHE A 101 -21.03 0.52 -15.55
CA PHE A 101 -21.93 -0.53 -15.09
C PHE A 101 -23.07 0.03 -14.22
N GLY A 102 -22.76 0.99 -13.33
CA GLY A 102 -23.75 1.68 -12.50
C GLY A 102 -24.76 2.47 -13.34
N LEU A 103 -24.29 3.25 -14.32
CA LEU A 103 -25.16 3.99 -15.24
C LEU A 103 -25.96 3.05 -16.15
N GLY A 104 -25.33 2.00 -16.66
CA GLY A 104 -26.02 0.98 -17.47
C GLY A 104 -27.15 0.31 -16.69
N LEU A 105 -26.92 0.00 -15.41
CA LEU A 105 -27.94 -0.54 -14.52
C LEU A 105 -29.08 0.46 -14.27
N THR A 106 -28.79 1.73 -13.96
CA THR A 106 -29.86 2.71 -13.67
C THR A 106 -30.71 3.01 -14.90
N PHE A 107 -30.10 3.18 -16.07
CA PHE A 107 -30.84 3.40 -17.33
C PHE A 107 -31.59 2.15 -17.79
N GLY A 108 -31.00 0.96 -17.62
CA GLY A 108 -31.66 -0.31 -17.95
C GLY A 108 -32.86 -0.60 -17.06
N LEU A 109 -32.74 -0.36 -15.76
CA LEU A 109 -33.82 -0.61 -14.79
C LEU A 109 -34.98 0.37 -14.93
N ASN A 110 -34.74 1.63 -15.30
CA ASN A 110 -35.83 2.61 -15.50
C ASN A 110 -36.73 2.32 -16.72
N LYS A 111 -36.29 1.48 -17.67
CA LYS A 111 -37.11 1.07 -18.83
C LYS A 111 -37.78 -0.29 -18.67
N LEU A 112 -37.54 -1.00 -17.57
CA LEU A 112 -38.09 -2.32 -17.35
C LEU A 112 -39.30 -2.24 -16.41
N ASP A 113 -40.39 -2.88 -16.79
CA ASP A 113 -41.56 -3.03 -15.92
C ASP A 113 -41.13 -3.65 -14.58
N PRO A 114 -41.61 -3.15 -13.43
CA PRO A 114 -41.22 -3.65 -12.11
C PRO A 114 -41.47 -5.16 -11.93
N PHE A 115 -42.45 -5.71 -12.65
CA PHE A 115 -42.75 -7.14 -12.67
C PHE A 115 -41.67 -7.98 -13.38
N LYS A 116 -41.05 -7.44 -14.45
CA LYS A 116 -39.90 -8.07 -15.13
C LYS A 116 -38.64 -7.97 -14.29
N ILE A 117 -38.43 -6.89 -13.55
CA ILE A 117 -37.30 -6.76 -12.62
C ILE A 117 -37.39 -7.83 -11.54
N PHE A 118 -38.59 -8.04 -10.97
CA PHE A 118 -38.81 -9.08 -9.97
C PHE A 118 -38.61 -10.50 -10.53
N SER A 119 -39.05 -10.77 -11.77
CA SER A 119 -38.82 -12.09 -12.39
C SER A 119 -37.36 -12.34 -12.74
N LEU A 120 -36.62 -11.31 -13.18
CA LEU A 120 -35.16 -11.36 -13.37
C LEU A 120 -34.43 -11.57 -12.04
N ALA A 121 -34.79 -10.84 -10.99
CA ALA A 121 -34.21 -10.99 -9.66
C ALA A 121 -34.49 -12.39 -9.09
N LYS A 122 -35.69 -12.93 -9.30
CA LYS A 122 -36.06 -14.29 -8.90
C LYS A 122 -35.30 -15.36 -9.71
N GLY A 123 -35.09 -15.14 -11.01
CA GLY A 123 -34.23 -15.98 -11.85
C GLY A 123 -32.77 -15.94 -11.41
N PHE A 124 -32.27 -14.75 -11.06
CA PHE A 124 -30.91 -14.55 -10.58
C PHE A 124 -30.69 -15.18 -9.20
N MET A 125 -31.65 -15.04 -8.27
CA MET A 125 -31.64 -15.70 -6.96
C MET A 125 -31.66 -17.23 -7.08
N LYS A 126 -32.38 -17.77 -8.07
CA LYS A 126 -32.37 -19.22 -8.35
C LYS A 126 -31.07 -19.68 -9.02
N ALA A 127 -30.40 -18.81 -9.75
CA ALA A 127 -29.09 -19.06 -10.36
C ALA A 127 -27.91 -18.84 -9.40
N LEU A 128 -28.09 -18.07 -8.32
CA LEU A 128 -27.07 -17.72 -7.33
C LEU A 128 -26.29 -18.91 -6.75
N PRO A 129 -26.91 -20.04 -6.34
CA PRO A 129 -26.15 -21.19 -5.85
C PRO A 129 -25.29 -21.83 -6.95
N ASN A 130 -25.76 -21.89 -8.19
CA ASN A 130 -24.95 -22.35 -9.33
C ASN A 130 -23.85 -21.34 -9.68
N LEU A 131 -24.12 -20.05 -9.51
CA LEU A 131 -23.17 -18.98 -9.78
C LEU A 131 -22.06 -18.95 -8.72
N GLN A 132 -22.36 -19.23 -7.45
CA GLN A 132 -21.35 -19.46 -6.42
C GLN A 132 -20.44 -20.63 -6.77
N VAL A 133 -20.99 -21.77 -7.22
CA VAL A 133 -20.17 -22.92 -7.66
C VAL A 133 -19.31 -22.54 -8.88
N ILE A 134 -19.85 -21.79 -9.84
CA ILE A 134 -19.11 -21.33 -11.01
C ILE A 134 -18.02 -20.32 -10.62
N VAL A 135 -18.29 -19.37 -9.72
CA VAL A 135 -17.34 -18.36 -9.25
C VAL A 135 -16.24 -19.00 -8.42
N VAL A 136 -16.57 -19.94 -7.53
CA VAL A 136 -15.58 -20.70 -6.76
C VAL A 136 -14.72 -21.55 -7.68
N LYS A 137 -15.33 -22.26 -8.65
CA LYS A 137 -14.58 -23.07 -9.63
C LYS A 137 -13.73 -22.22 -10.57
N ALA A 138 -14.21 -21.04 -10.96
CA ALA A 138 -13.45 -20.07 -11.74
C ALA A 138 -12.30 -19.49 -10.92
N GLY A 139 -12.53 -19.16 -9.65
CA GLY A 139 -11.53 -18.65 -8.71
C GLY A 139 -10.43 -19.66 -8.42
N LEU A 140 -10.79 -20.93 -8.20
CA LEU A 140 -9.82 -22.04 -8.09
C LEU A 140 -8.99 -22.20 -9.36
N ARG A 141 -9.63 -22.17 -10.55
CA ARG A 141 -8.87 -22.21 -11.82
C ARG A 141 -7.99 -21.00 -12.05
N LEU A 142 -8.39 -19.83 -11.54
CA LEU A 142 -7.59 -18.61 -11.60
C LEU A 142 -6.39 -18.70 -10.66
N ALA A 143 -6.58 -19.27 -9.45
CA ALA A 143 -5.51 -19.55 -8.51
C ALA A 143 -4.51 -20.56 -9.10
N ASP A 144 -4.98 -21.65 -9.72
CA ASP A 144 -4.12 -22.63 -10.41
C ASP A 144 -3.35 -21.97 -11.57
N MET A 145 -3.99 -21.07 -12.32
CA MET A 145 -3.30 -20.31 -13.38
C MET A 145 -2.29 -19.32 -12.82
N ILE A 146 -2.55 -18.68 -11.68
CA ILE A 146 -1.61 -17.79 -11.01
C ILE A 146 -0.41 -18.57 -10.49
N ASP A 147 -0.63 -19.76 -9.93
CA ASP A 147 0.47 -20.62 -9.46
C ASP A 147 1.33 -21.11 -10.64
N LEU A 148 0.70 -21.52 -11.75
CA LEU A 148 1.41 -21.87 -12.98
C LEU A 148 2.17 -20.68 -13.57
N LEU A 149 1.57 -19.48 -13.58
CA LEU A 149 2.25 -18.23 -13.96
C LEU A 149 3.41 -17.92 -13.02
N GLY A 150 3.28 -18.19 -11.73
CA GLY A 150 4.32 -18.02 -10.72
C GLY A 150 5.51 -18.96 -10.97
N GLN A 151 5.24 -20.24 -11.27
CA GLN A 151 6.27 -21.22 -11.61
C GLN A 151 6.97 -20.88 -12.93
N VAL A 152 6.22 -20.45 -13.95
CA VAL A 152 6.78 -19.99 -15.22
C VAL A 152 7.61 -18.72 -15.01
N ALA A 153 7.13 -17.75 -14.23
CA ALA A 153 7.86 -16.53 -13.90
C ALA A 153 9.13 -16.82 -13.09
N ALA A 154 9.09 -17.74 -12.13
CA ALA A 154 10.26 -18.15 -11.35
C ALA A 154 11.31 -18.86 -12.21
N THR A 155 10.86 -19.66 -13.18
CA THR A 155 11.76 -20.33 -14.14
C THR A 155 12.34 -19.33 -15.13
N LEU A 156 11.56 -18.35 -15.57
CA LEU A 156 12.00 -17.26 -16.44
C LEU A 156 12.97 -16.31 -15.73
N LEU A 157 12.74 -15.98 -14.46
CA LEU A 157 13.62 -15.11 -13.67
C LEU A 157 15.00 -15.77 -13.40
N LYS A 158 15.08 -17.10 -13.39
CA LYS A 158 16.35 -17.84 -13.33
C LYS A 158 17.14 -17.79 -14.65
N GLY A 159 16.49 -17.50 -15.77
CA GLY A 159 17.13 -17.33 -17.08
C GLY A 159 17.34 -15.84 -17.41
N SER A 160 18.56 -15.35 -17.32
CA SER A 160 18.94 -13.93 -17.47
C SER A 160 18.89 -13.40 -18.92
N ASN A 161 17.86 -13.73 -19.70
CA ASN A 161 17.70 -13.21 -21.06
C ASN A 161 16.34 -12.52 -21.23
N LEU A 162 16.33 -11.21 -20.93
CA LEU A 162 15.24 -10.27 -21.11
C LEU A 162 14.48 -10.42 -22.46
N PRO A 163 15.13 -10.60 -23.63
CA PRO A 163 14.40 -10.74 -24.90
C PRO A 163 13.58 -12.04 -24.99
N VAL A 164 14.03 -13.12 -24.36
CA VAL A 164 13.31 -14.40 -24.31
C VAL A 164 12.07 -14.28 -23.42
N GLN A 165 12.19 -13.57 -22.29
CA GLN A 165 11.07 -13.29 -21.40
C GLN A 165 9.98 -12.46 -22.09
N LEU A 166 10.38 -11.47 -22.90
CA LEU A 166 9.46 -10.59 -23.62
C LEU A 166 8.74 -11.33 -24.77
N ALA A 167 9.44 -12.20 -25.48
CA ALA A 167 8.84 -13.07 -26.50
C ALA A 167 7.82 -14.05 -25.90
N ILE A 168 8.14 -14.66 -24.75
CA ILE A 168 7.23 -15.61 -24.08
C ILE A 168 5.99 -14.90 -23.52
N ALA A 169 6.15 -13.71 -22.93
CA ALA A 169 5.03 -12.91 -22.44
C ALA A 169 4.09 -12.47 -23.59
N SER A 170 4.66 -12.10 -24.74
CA SER A 170 3.92 -11.77 -25.96
C SER A 170 3.08 -12.95 -26.47
N ILE A 171 3.68 -14.13 -26.56
CA ILE A 171 2.99 -15.35 -27.02
C ILE A 171 1.87 -15.74 -26.05
N ALA A 172 2.13 -15.67 -24.74
CA ALA A 172 1.12 -15.97 -23.72
C ALA A 172 -0.08 -15.00 -23.78
N ALA A 173 0.17 -13.69 -23.93
CA ALA A 173 -0.89 -12.69 -24.09
C ALA A 173 -1.73 -12.96 -25.35
N PHE A 174 -1.09 -13.30 -26.47
CA PHE A 174 -1.78 -13.62 -27.72
C PHE A 174 -2.67 -14.87 -27.59
N ALA A 175 -2.17 -15.91 -26.91
CA ALA A 175 -2.93 -17.14 -26.67
C ALA A 175 -4.19 -16.88 -25.82
N ILE A 176 -4.09 -16.04 -24.79
CA ILE A 176 -5.23 -15.66 -23.95
C ILE A 176 -6.28 -14.90 -24.76
N ILE A 177 -5.87 -13.94 -25.59
CA ILE A 177 -6.77 -13.18 -26.47
C ILE A 177 -7.45 -14.11 -27.49
N ALA A 178 -6.72 -15.05 -28.08
CA ALA A 178 -7.25 -16.02 -29.03
C ALA A 178 -8.29 -16.97 -28.40
N VAL A 179 -8.04 -17.44 -27.17
CA VAL A 179 -8.98 -18.30 -26.44
C VAL A 179 -10.24 -17.51 -26.02
N ALA A 180 -10.07 -16.29 -25.53
CA ALA A 180 -11.17 -15.42 -25.13
C ALA A 180 -12.08 -15.08 -26.33
N SER A 181 -11.48 -14.69 -27.46
CA SER A 181 -12.23 -14.36 -28.70
C SER A 181 -12.97 -15.57 -29.27
N LYS A 182 -12.36 -16.76 -29.29
CA LYS A 182 -13.04 -17.99 -29.73
C LYS A 182 -14.24 -18.33 -28.85
N ARG A 183 -14.14 -18.12 -27.54
CA ARG A 183 -15.24 -18.41 -26.60
C ARG A 183 -16.42 -17.46 -26.77
N ILE A 184 -16.15 -16.18 -27.04
CA ILE A 184 -17.17 -15.18 -27.36
C ILE A 184 -17.89 -15.54 -28.67
N TYR A 185 -17.13 -15.94 -29.70
CA TYR A 185 -17.69 -16.33 -31.00
C TYR A 185 -18.61 -17.56 -30.94
N ILE A 186 -18.27 -18.56 -30.11
CA ILE A 186 -19.11 -19.76 -29.95
C ILE A 186 -20.42 -19.40 -29.24
N ASN A 187 -20.35 -18.57 -28.19
CA ASN A 187 -21.55 -18.16 -27.44
C ASN A 187 -22.49 -17.24 -28.25
N SER A 188 -22.02 -16.57 -29.30
CA SER A 188 -22.89 -15.74 -30.15
C SER A 188 -23.66 -16.51 -31.22
N LYS A 189 -23.38 -17.82 -31.40
CA LYS A 189 -24.03 -18.68 -32.40
C LYS A 189 -25.08 -19.63 -31.82
N ILE A 190 -25.28 -19.61 -30.51
CA ILE A 190 -26.28 -20.39 -29.77
C ILE A 190 -27.39 -19.43 -29.34
#